data_AF-A0A1M4DWS6-F1
#
_entry.id   AF-A0A1M4DWS6-F1
#
_cell.length_a   1.000
_cell.length_b   1.000
_cell.length_c   1.000
_cell.angle_alpha   90.00
_cell.angle_beta   90.00
_cell.angle_gamma   90.00
#
_symmetry.space_group_name_H-M   'P 1'
#
loop_
_entity.id
_entity.type
_entity.pdbx_description
1 polymer ?
#
loop_
_entity_poly.entity_id
_entity_poly.type
_entity_poly.pdbx_seq_one_letter_code
_entity_poly.pdbx_strand_id
1 'polypeptide(L)'
;MRKIPQRMVKEEDDLAPSQFLQLAAVDFNGVYAVHLAAKEERLKMTRLALSLLAGPFFAAIALASAKVVDPQRLTEWQSVPWYLFALVIAFGVLSVLPFLRLIEAVDAHARTARAINNFRLLYSTRLRDDLDWSPNLPVDPRFPETYAPLAWPGINVMVLATVNSTYLTVGVTGLSGQEPNLLLLLTGILLVALVHYAVYYIRCNVSRRRRLPRNRYQIPTMEG
;
A
#
# COMPACT_ATOMS: atom_id res chain seq x y z
N MET A 1 -54.31 17.38 2.41
CA MET A 1 -53.86 16.02 2.77
C MET A 1 -52.76 15.60 1.82
N ARG A 2 -51.50 15.55 2.30
CA ARG A 2 -50.34 15.08 1.52
C ARG A 2 -50.42 13.55 1.43
N LYS A 3 -50.52 13.01 0.21
CA LYS A 3 -50.35 11.57 -0.05
C LYS A 3 -48.91 11.19 0.30
N ILE A 4 -48.75 10.45 1.38
CA ILE A 4 -47.52 9.74 1.72
C ILE A 4 -47.32 8.71 0.58
N PRO A 5 -46.19 8.69 -0.14
CA PRO A 5 -45.98 7.69 -1.17
C PRO A 5 -45.98 6.32 -0.48
N GLN A 6 -46.83 5.43 -1.00
CA GLN A 6 -46.92 4.05 -0.59
C GLN A 6 -45.51 3.47 -0.55
N ARG A 7 -45.12 3.13 0.68
CA ARG A 7 -44.07 2.18 1.04
C ARG A 7 -43.89 1.19 -0.11
N MET A 8 -42.68 1.15 -0.66
CA MET A 8 -42.26 0.15 -1.65
C MET A 8 -42.95 -1.16 -1.31
N VAL A 9 -43.87 -1.55 -2.20
CA VAL A 9 -44.48 -2.86 -2.17
C VAL A 9 -43.32 -3.82 -2.04
N LYS A 10 -43.40 -4.68 -1.02
CA LYS A 10 -42.51 -5.81 -0.80
C LYS A 10 -42.81 -6.78 -1.95
N GLU A 11 -42.43 -6.41 -3.17
CA GLU A 11 -42.48 -7.29 -4.33
C GLU A 11 -41.46 -8.39 -4.05
N GLU A 12 -42.01 -9.54 -3.70
CA GLU A 12 -41.61 -10.93 -3.96
C GLU A 12 -40.32 -11.18 -4.78
N ASP A 13 -39.20 -10.60 -4.37
CA ASP A 13 -37.84 -11.08 -4.69
C ASP A 13 -37.34 -12.00 -3.55
N ASP A 14 -38.24 -12.76 -2.92
CA ASP A 14 -37.88 -13.80 -1.95
C ASP A 14 -37.37 -15.03 -2.72
N LEU A 15 -36.13 -14.93 -3.21
CA LEU A 15 -35.35 -16.08 -3.68
C LEU A 15 -35.41 -17.19 -2.62
N ALA A 16 -35.61 -18.43 -3.06
CA ALA A 16 -35.58 -19.57 -2.14
C ALA A 16 -34.26 -19.55 -1.33
N PRO A 17 -34.25 -19.91 -0.03
CA PRO A 17 -33.06 -19.82 0.81
C PRO A 17 -31.82 -20.49 0.21
N SER A 18 -32.02 -21.59 -0.53
CA SER A 18 -30.96 -22.29 -1.27
C SER A 18 -30.38 -21.48 -2.45
N GLN A 19 -31.21 -20.76 -3.19
CA GLN A 19 -30.80 -19.87 -4.28
C GLN A 19 -30.09 -18.62 -3.74
N PHE A 20 -30.58 -18.09 -2.61
CA PHE A 20 -29.92 -16.98 -1.91
C PHE A 20 -28.52 -17.36 -1.40
N LEU A 21 -28.38 -18.56 -0.80
CA LEU A 21 -27.07 -19.08 -0.38
C LEU A 21 -26.11 -19.29 -1.55
N GLN A 22 -26.61 -19.78 -2.70
CA GLN A 22 -25.80 -19.93 -3.91
C GLN A 22 -25.32 -18.57 -4.44
N LEU A 23 -26.20 -17.58 -4.50
CA LEU A 23 -25.84 -16.22 -4.93
C LEU A 23 -24.82 -15.59 -3.97
N ALA A 24 -25.04 -15.72 -2.66
CA ALA A 24 -24.13 -15.27 -1.62
C ALA A 24 -22.75 -15.94 -1.73
N ALA A 25 -22.70 -17.25 -2.00
CA ALA A 25 -21.46 -17.97 -2.18
C ALA A 25 -20.69 -17.49 -3.43
N VAL A 26 -21.39 -17.23 -4.54
CA VAL A 26 -20.79 -16.69 -5.78
C VAL A 26 -20.23 -15.28 -5.53
N ASP A 27 -21.00 -14.40 -4.90
CA ASP A 27 -20.57 -13.04 -4.56
C ASP A 27 -19.37 -13.04 -3.61
N PHE A 28 -19.42 -13.89 -2.57
CA PHE A 28 -18.30 -14.03 -1.63
C PHE A 28 -17.03 -14.51 -2.34
N ASN A 29 -17.14 -15.54 -3.19
CA ASN A 29 -16.01 -16.05 -3.94
C ASN A 29 -15.41 -14.97 -4.85
N GLY A 30 -16.25 -14.15 -5.49
CA GLY A 30 -15.82 -13.00 -6.27
C GLY A 30 -15.02 -11.99 -5.43
N VAL A 31 -15.60 -11.51 -4.33
CA VAL A 31 -14.94 -10.53 -3.44
C VAL A 31 -13.64 -11.10 -2.83
N TYR A 32 -13.65 -12.38 -2.46
CA TYR A 32 -12.49 -13.06 -1.90
C TYR A 32 -11.37 -13.23 -2.91
N ALA A 33 -11.68 -13.60 -4.16
CA ALA A 33 -10.69 -13.70 -5.23
C ALA A 33 -10.01 -12.35 -5.49
N VAL A 34 -10.77 -11.25 -5.51
CA VAL A 34 -10.21 -9.89 -5.65
C VAL A 34 -9.30 -9.52 -4.48
N HIS A 35 -9.67 -9.90 -3.25
CA HIS A 35 -8.81 -9.67 -2.08
C HIS A 35 -7.51 -10.47 -2.13
N LEU A 36 -7.57 -11.74 -2.55
CA LEU A 36 -6.37 -12.57 -2.74
C LEU A 36 -5.44 -11.96 -3.79
N ALA A 37 -5.98 -11.54 -4.94
CA ALA A 37 -5.21 -10.86 -5.97
C ALA A 37 -4.53 -9.57 -5.45
N ALA A 38 -5.26 -8.74 -4.70
CA ALA A 38 -4.70 -7.53 -4.09
C ALA A 38 -3.60 -7.84 -3.05
N LYS A 39 -3.77 -8.92 -2.27
CA LYS A 39 -2.74 -9.39 -1.32
C LYS A 39 -1.48 -9.86 -2.03
N GLU A 40 -1.62 -10.61 -3.13
CA GLU A 40 -0.50 -11.05 -3.95
C GLU A 40 0.23 -9.87 -4.60
N GLU A 41 -0.51 -8.92 -5.19
CA GLU A 41 0.06 -7.72 -5.79
C GLU A 41 0.89 -6.94 -4.78
N ARG A 42 0.36 -6.73 -3.57
CA ARG A 42 1.10 -6.09 -2.48
C ARG A 42 2.42 -6.79 -2.18
N LEU A 43 2.41 -8.13 -2.05
CA LEU A 43 3.64 -8.91 -1.79
C LEU A 43 4.63 -8.83 -2.95
N LYS A 44 4.16 -8.89 -4.20
CA LYS A 44 4.98 -8.75 -5.41
C LYS A 44 5.65 -7.38 -5.45
N MET A 45 4.91 -6.30 -5.15
CA MET A 45 5.44 -4.93 -5.13
C MET A 45 6.44 -4.72 -3.98
N THR A 46 6.19 -5.27 -2.79
CA THR A 46 7.16 -5.23 -1.69
C THR A 46 8.46 -5.94 -2.07
N ARG A 47 8.37 -7.14 -2.66
CA ARG A 47 9.56 -7.88 -3.12
C ARG A 47 10.33 -7.09 -4.18
N LEU A 48 9.62 -6.54 -5.17
CA LEU A 48 10.23 -5.72 -6.21
C LEU A 48 10.96 -4.50 -5.62
N ALA A 49 10.34 -3.79 -4.69
CA ALA A 49 10.95 -2.64 -4.02
C ALA A 49 12.23 -3.04 -3.27
N LEU A 50 12.19 -4.13 -2.49
CA LEU A 50 13.36 -4.64 -1.77
C LEU A 50 14.47 -5.12 -2.71
N SER A 51 14.13 -5.81 -3.80
CA SER A 51 15.11 -6.25 -4.80
C SER A 51 15.80 -5.07 -5.48
N LEU A 52 15.06 -4.00 -5.76
CA LEU A 52 15.61 -2.82 -6.41
C LEU A 52 16.55 -2.03 -5.48
N LEU A 53 16.28 -2.02 -4.17
CA LEU A 53 17.20 -1.46 -3.19
C LEU A 53 18.54 -2.19 -3.15
N ALA A 54 18.58 -3.50 -3.43
CA ALA A 54 19.85 -4.23 -3.52
C ALA A 54 20.64 -3.93 -4.81
N GLY A 55 20.00 -3.31 -5.81
CA GLY A 55 20.56 -3.06 -7.14
C GLY A 55 21.91 -2.33 -7.15
N PRO A 56 22.08 -1.19 -6.44
CA PRO A 56 23.35 -0.48 -6.37
C PRO A 56 24.50 -1.35 -5.84
N PHE A 57 24.24 -2.21 -4.86
CA PHE A 57 25.24 -3.10 -4.30
C PHE A 57 25.65 -4.18 -5.30
N PHE A 58 24.68 -4.81 -5.98
CA PHE A 58 24.98 -5.79 -7.03
C PHE A 58 25.78 -5.16 -8.17
N ALA A 59 25.44 -3.94 -8.59
CA ALA A 59 26.19 -3.23 -9.61
C ALA A 59 27.61 -2.89 -9.16
N ALA A 60 27.79 -2.42 -7.92
CA ALA A 60 29.13 -2.15 -7.37
C ALA A 60 29.98 -3.42 -7.29
N ILE A 61 29.40 -4.53 -6.82
CA ILE A 61 30.06 -5.84 -6.79
C ILE A 61 30.45 -6.31 -8.20
N ALA A 62 29.56 -6.15 -9.18
CA ALA A 62 29.83 -6.52 -10.57
C ALA A 62 30.94 -5.67 -11.20
N LEU A 63 30.98 -4.37 -10.90
CA LEU A 63 32.03 -3.47 -11.40
C LEU A 63 33.39 -3.76 -10.74
N ALA A 64 33.39 -4.08 -9.44
CA ALA A 64 34.59 -4.51 -8.73
C ALA A 64 35.09 -5.87 -9.24
N SER A 65 34.20 -6.84 -9.46
CA SER A 65 34.56 -8.17 -9.97
C SER A 65 35.08 -8.14 -11.41
N ALA A 66 34.54 -7.22 -12.23
CA ALA A 66 35.04 -6.94 -13.59
C ALA A 66 36.35 -6.13 -13.61
N LYS A 67 36.92 -5.79 -12.45
CA LYS A 67 38.13 -4.95 -12.30
C LYS A 67 38.00 -3.56 -12.93
N VAL A 68 36.78 -3.07 -13.12
CA VAL A 68 36.49 -1.71 -13.59
C VAL A 68 36.72 -0.69 -12.45
N VAL A 69 36.44 -1.12 -11.22
CA VAL A 69 36.66 -0.35 -9.99
C VAL A 69 37.69 -1.08 -9.13
N ASP A 70 38.73 -0.37 -8.71
CA ASP A 70 39.65 -0.86 -7.69
C ASP A 70 39.00 -0.69 -6.30
N PRO A 71 38.85 -1.77 -5.50
CA PRO A 71 38.30 -1.68 -4.15
C PRO A 71 39.02 -0.68 -3.24
N GLN A 72 40.31 -0.43 -3.48
CA GLN A 72 41.07 0.56 -2.71
C GLN A 72 40.56 1.99 -2.92
N ARG A 73 39.94 2.30 -4.08
CA ARG A 73 39.32 3.60 -4.35
C ARG A 73 37.95 3.78 -3.69
N LEU A 74 37.45 2.77 -2.99
CA LEU A 74 36.19 2.87 -2.26
C LEU A 74 36.38 3.21 -0.79
N THR A 75 37.63 3.30 -0.31
CA THR A 75 37.94 3.66 1.09
C THR A 75 37.88 5.16 1.33
N GLU A 76 38.16 5.98 0.32
CA GLU A 76 38.16 7.44 0.40
C GLU A 76 37.11 8.02 -0.53
N TRP A 77 36.24 8.88 0.02
CA TRP A 77 35.13 9.51 -0.72
C TRP A 77 35.56 10.18 -2.02
N GLN A 78 36.67 10.92 -1.98
CA GLN A 78 37.18 11.68 -3.14
C GLN A 78 37.72 10.76 -4.25
N SER A 79 38.09 9.52 -3.92
CA SER A 79 38.63 8.56 -4.87
C SER A 79 37.54 7.71 -5.56
N VAL A 80 36.31 7.76 -5.03
CA VAL A 80 35.16 7.02 -5.58
C VAL A 80 34.82 7.56 -6.98
N PRO A 81 34.78 6.72 -8.02
CA PRO A 81 34.41 7.15 -9.35
C PRO A 81 32.99 7.73 -9.42
N TRP A 82 32.84 8.88 -10.08
CA TRP A 82 31.57 9.60 -10.18
C TRP A 82 30.40 8.75 -10.72
N TYR A 83 30.68 7.80 -11.61
CA TYR A 83 29.66 6.93 -12.21
C TYR A 83 29.00 5.99 -11.18
N LEU A 84 29.66 5.67 -10.07
CA LEU A 84 29.04 4.91 -8.97
C LEU A 84 27.99 5.75 -8.26
N PHE A 85 28.26 7.03 -8.02
CA PHE A 85 27.26 7.96 -7.48
C PHE A 85 26.10 8.15 -8.45
N ALA A 86 26.37 8.29 -9.75
CA ALA A 86 25.33 8.35 -10.78
C ALA A 86 24.43 7.09 -10.77
N LEU A 87 25.04 5.91 -10.60
CA LEU A 87 24.32 4.64 -10.50
C LEU A 87 23.42 4.60 -9.26
N VAL A 88 23.92 5.03 -8.10
CA VAL A 88 23.13 5.11 -6.87
C VAL A 88 21.91 6.03 -7.06
N ILE A 89 22.09 7.20 -7.70
CA ILE A 89 20.96 8.08 -8.03
C ILE A 89 19.99 7.39 -8.98
N ALA A 90 20.49 6.75 -10.05
CA ALA A 90 19.63 6.10 -11.05
C ALA A 90 18.72 5.05 -10.41
N PHE A 91 19.26 4.22 -9.52
CA PHE A 91 18.46 3.26 -8.76
C PHE A 91 17.51 3.92 -7.76
N GLY A 92 17.95 5.00 -7.10
CA GLY A 92 17.08 5.77 -6.22
C GLY A 92 15.85 6.34 -6.95
N VAL A 93 16.06 6.98 -8.09
CA VAL A 93 14.98 7.49 -8.96
C VAL A 93 14.12 6.35 -9.48
N LEU A 94 14.72 5.26 -9.95
CA LEU A 94 13.98 4.08 -10.43
C LEU A 94 13.09 3.47 -9.33
N SER A 95 13.52 3.55 -8.06
CA SER A 95 12.78 3.02 -6.91
C SER A 95 11.52 3.80 -6.54
N VAL A 96 11.38 5.03 -7.05
CA VAL A 96 10.14 5.81 -6.89
C VAL A 96 8.95 5.10 -7.55
N LEU A 97 9.15 4.40 -8.67
CA LEU A 97 8.08 3.67 -9.37
C LEU A 97 7.48 2.52 -8.55
N PRO A 98 8.26 1.52 -8.08
CA PRO A 98 7.72 0.46 -7.23
C PRO A 98 7.23 1.02 -5.89
N PHE A 99 7.79 2.13 -5.39
CA PHE A 99 7.26 2.82 -4.21
C PHE A 99 5.83 3.32 -4.44
N LEU A 100 5.55 4.03 -5.53
CA LEU A 100 4.19 4.50 -5.86
C LEU A 100 3.22 3.33 -6.06
N ARG A 101 3.65 2.27 -6.77
CA ARG A 101 2.84 1.05 -6.98
C ARG A 101 2.55 0.31 -5.68
N LEU A 102 3.49 0.28 -4.74
CA LEU A 102 3.28 -0.31 -3.43
C LEU A 102 2.18 0.43 -2.66
N ILE A 103 2.16 1.76 -2.72
CA ILE A 103 1.11 2.56 -2.07
C ILE A 103 -0.26 2.21 -2.64
N GLU A 104 -0.38 2.12 -3.97
CA GLU A 104 -1.61 1.71 -4.65
C GLU A 104 -2.05 0.29 -4.29
N ALA A 105 -1.12 -0.66 -4.24
CA ALA A 105 -1.40 -2.05 -3.87
C ALA A 105 -1.84 -2.18 -2.40
N VAL A 106 -1.24 -1.41 -1.49
CA VAL A 106 -1.64 -1.35 -0.08
C VAL A 106 -3.06 -0.78 0.06
N ASP A 107 -3.38 0.27 -0.68
CA ASP A 107 -4.72 0.86 -0.72
C ASP A 107 -5.75 -0.11 -1.31
N ALA A 108 -5.45 -0.77 -2.43
CA ALA A 108 -6.31 -1.81 -3.01
C ALA A 108 -6.58 -2.96 -2.04
N HIS A 109 -5.55 -3.41 -1.31
CA HIS A 109 -5.70 -4.44 -0.28
C HIS A 109 -6.60 -3.97 0.87
N ALA A 110 -6.46 -2.73 1.34
CA ALA A 110 -7.32 -2.18 2.39
C ALA A 110 -8.79 -2.06 1.94
N ARG A 111 -9.03 -1.59 0.72
CA ARG A 111 -10.39 -1.50 0.15
C ARG A 111 -11.07 -2.86 0.04
N THR A 112 -10.35 -3.87 -0.44
CA THR A 112 -10.90 -5.23 -0.60
C THR A 112 -11.11 -5.92 0.74
N ALA A 113 -10.22 -5.70 1.72
CA ALA A 113 -10.42 -6.17 3.09
C ALA A 113 -11.68 -5.56 3.72
N ARG A 114 -11.94 -4.27 3.50
CA ARG A 114 -13.18 -3.61 3.94
C ARG A 114 -14.41 -4.17 3.24
N ALA A 115 -14.32 -4.45 1.95
CA ALA A 115 -15.42 -5.05 1.19
C ALA A 115 -15.80 -6.44 1.75
N ILE A 116 -14.83 -7.29 2.08
CA ILE A 116 -15.07 -8.58 2.76
C ILE A 116 -15.75 -8.37 4.11
N ASN A 117 -15.27 -7.41 4.89
CA ASN A 117 -15.84 -7.15 6.21
C ASN A 117 -17.29 -6.64 6.14
N ASN A 118 -17.57 -5.73 5.20
CA ASN A 118 -18.93 -5.26 4.91
C ASN A 118 -19.84 -6.38 4.40
N PHE A 119 -19.31 -7.28 3.57
CA PHE A 119 -20.02 -8.48 3.12
C PHE A 119 -20.41 -9.33 4.34
N ARG A 120 -19.46 -9.66 5.22
CA ARG A 120 -19.74 -10.44 6.44
C ARG A 120 -20.79 -9.78 7.32
N LEU A 121 -20.73 -8.45 7.48
CA LEU A 121 -21.72 -7.69 8.24
C LEU A 121 -23.12 -7.76 7.61
N LEU A 122 -23.23 -7.58 6.29
CA LEU A 122 -24.51 -7.66 5.59
C LEU A 122 -25.14 -9.05 5.76
N TYR A 123 -24.36 -10.10 5.55
CA TYR A 123 -24.87 -11.47 5.62
C TYR A 123 -25.07 -11.96 7.05
N SER A 124 -24.30 -11.50 8.04
CA SER A 124 -24.59 -11.82 9.44
C SER A 124 -25.89 -11.21 9.92
N THR A 125 -26.32 -10.06 9.36
CA THR A 125 -27.65 -9.49 9.68
C THR A 125 -28.80 -10.21 8.98
N ARG A 126 -28.58 -10.78 7.79
CA ARG A 126 -29.63 -11.46 7.00
C ARG A 126 -29.75 -12.95 7.31
N LEU A 127 -28.64 -13.66 7.39
CA LEU A 127 -28.60 -15.12 7.54
C LEU A 127 -28.70 -15.59 9.00
N ARG A 128 -28.53 -14.69 9.97
CA ARG A 128 -28.66 -15.04 11.38
C ARG A 128 -30.10 -15.39 11.74
N ASP A 129 -31.06 -14.63 11.23
CA ASP A 129 -32.47 -14.83 11.54
C ASP A 129 -33.02 -16.12 10.91
N ASP A 130 -32.51 -16.51 9.73
CA ASP A 130 -33.01 -17.66 8.97
C ASP A 130 -32.20 -18.97 9.16
N LEU A 131 -30.90 -18.89 9.46
CA LEU A 131 -29.99 -20.04 9.44
C LEU A 131 -29.05 -20.13 10.67
N ASP A 132 -29.23 -19.26 11.67
CA ASP A 132 -28.32 -19.12 12.83
C ASP A 132 -26.84 -18.99 12.40
N TRP A 133 -26.62 -18.42 11.22
CA TRP A 133 -25.28 -18.32 10.64
C TRP A 133 -24.47 -17.23 11.34
N SER A 134 -23.21 -17.55 11.67
CA SER A 134 -22.25 -16.59 12.18
C SER A 134 -20.91 -16.68 11.44
N PRO A 135 -20.22 -15.54 11.22
CA PRO A 135 -18.93 -15.54 10.55
C PRO A 135 -17.83 -16.12 11.46
N ASN A 136 -16.98 -16.99 10.90
CA ASN A 136 -15.84 -17.60 11.60
C ASN A 136 -14.79 -16.59 12.12
N LEU A 137 -14.80 -15.37 11.58
CA LEU A 137 -13.91 -14.29 12.00
C LEU A 137 -14.74 -13.15 12.57
N PRO A 138 -14.26 -12.47 13.62
CA PRO A 138 -14.95 -11.34 14.20
C PRO A 138 -15.17 -10.26 13.13
N VAL A 139 -16.40 -9.76 13.07
CA VAL A 139 -16.74 -8.60 12.24
C VAL A 139 -16.43 -7.36 13.07
N ASP A 140 -15.33 -6.70 12.74
CA ASP A 140 -14.95 -5.44 13.36
C ASP A 140 -15.28 -4.30 12.40
N PRO A 141 -16.26 -3.42 12.71
CA PRO A 141 -16.62 -2.28 11.87
C PRO A 141 -15.44 -1.32 11.57
N ARG A 142 -14.40 -1.34 12.41
CA ARG A 142 -13.20 -0.51 12.25
C ARG A 142 -12.14 -1.17 11.38
N PHE A 143 -12.33 -2.43 10.98
CA PHE A 143 -11.38 -3.18 10.16
C PHE A 143 -11.57 -2.95 8.65
N PRO A 144 -10.48 -2.80 7.89
CA PRO A 144 -9.11 -2.61 8.36
C PRO A 144 -8.94 -1.22 9.00
N GLU A 145 -8.12 -1.14 10.05
CA GLU A 145 -7.71 0.14 10.65
C GLU A 145 -7.25 1.07 9.54
N THR A 146 -8.05 2.11 9.31
CA THR A 146 -7.93 2.95 8.13
C THR A 146 -6.65 3.75 8.23
N TYR A 147 -5.60 3.35 7.49
CA TYR A 147 -4.35 4.10 7.33
C TYR A 147 -3.75 4.64 8.62
N ALA A 148 -3.58 3.79 9.64
CA ALA A 148 -2.67 4.15 10.72
C ALA A 148 -1.25 4.25 10.10
N PRO A 149 -0.57 5.41 10.17
CA PRO A 149 0.78 5.56 9.61
C PRO A 149 1.78 4.59 10.25
N LEU A 150 1.47 4.12 11.45
CA LEU A 150 2.23 3.15 12.24
C LEU A 150 1.77 1.70 12.04
N ALA A 151 0.77 1.44 11.20
CA ALA A 151 0.47 0.07 10.79
C ALA A 151 1.62 -0.48 9.93
N TRP A 152 1.76 -1.81 9.90
CA TRP A 152 2.83 -2.50 9.17
C TRP A 152 3.05 -2.01 7.72
N PRO A 153 2.00 -1.71 6.92
CA PRO A 153 2.18 -1.14 5.60
C PRO A 153 2.82 0.26 5.61
N GLY A 154 2.46 1.10 6.58
CA GLY A 154 3.05 2.43 6.75
C GLY A 154 4.53 2.34 7.15
N ILE A 155 4.88 1.42 8.05
CA ILE A 155 6.28 1.16 8.44
C ILE A 155 7.11 0.76 7.22
N ASN A 156 6.63 -0.16 6.39
CA ASN A 156 7.35 -0.57 5.17
C ASN A 156 7.59 0.61 4.23
N VAL A 157 6.58 1.46 4.04
CA VAL A 157 6.71 2.68 3.22
C VAL A 157 7.73 3.64 3.82
N MET A 158 7.74 3.83 5.14
CA MET A 158 8.72 4.69 5.83
C MET A 158 10.15 4.15 5.68
N VAL A 159 10.36 2.85 5.84
CA VAL A 159 11.68 2.24 5.67
C VAL A 159 12.18 2.42 4.24
N LEU A 160 11.33 2.13 3.24
CA LEU A 160 11.68 2.31 1.82
C LEU A 160 11.97 3.77 1.48
N ALA A 161 11.18 4.70 2.00
CA ALA A 161 11.38 6.14 1.83
C ALA A 161 12.74 6.57 2.40
N THR A 162 13.10 6.12 3.60
CA THR A 162 14.38 6.44 4.22
C THR A 162 15.55 5.89 3.41
N VAL A 163 15.51 4.61 3.01
CA VAL A 163 16.59 4.00 2.22
C VAL A 163 16.74 4.72 0.88
N ASN A 164 15.64 5.01 0.19
CA ASN A 164 15.69 5.75 -1.07
C ASN A 164 16.25 7.17 -0.88
N SER A 165 15.85 7.85 0.19
CA SER A 165 16.36 9.18 0.54
C SER A 165 17.86 9.16 0.79
N THR A 166 18.39 8.09 1.40
CA THR A 166 19.82 7.86 1.54
C THR A 166 20.50 7.74 0.18
N TYR A 167 19.96 6.95 -0.74
CA TYR A 167 20.55 6.82 -2.09
C TYR A 167 20.58 8.13 -2.85
N LEU A 168 19.45 8.84 -2.88
CA LEU A 168 19.38 10.14 -3.55
C LEU A 168 20.33 11.15 -2.92
N THR A 169 20.38 11.24 -1.59
CA THR A 169 21.24 12.21 -0.89
C THR A 169 22.71 11.88 -1.09
N VAL A 170 23.13 10.63 -0.82
CA VAL A 170 24.53 10.19 -0.99
C VAL A 170 24.98 10.35 -2.44
N GLY A 171 24.15 9.94 -3.39
CA GLY A 171 24.44 10.05 -4.80
C GLY A 171 24.60 11.50 -5.25
N VAL A 172 23.70 12.40 -4.85
CA VAL A 172 23.76 13.83 -5.19
C VAL A 172 24.99 14.48 -4.55
N THR A 173 25.26 14.23 -3.27
CA THR A 173 26.46 14.75 -2.59
C THR A 173 27.72 14.30 -3.31
N GLY A 174 27.81 13.02 -3.68
CA GLY A 174 28.97 12.46 -4.39
C GLY A 174 29.15 13.06 -5.79
N LEU A 175 28.08 13.21 -6.56
CA LEU A 175 28.15 13.85 -7.88
C LEU A 175 28.50 15.33 -7.81
N SER A 176 28.10 16.02 -6.74
CA SER A 176 28.45 17.43 -6.53
C SER A 176 29.91 17.65 -6.15
N GLY A 177 30.68 16.58 -5.89
CA GLY A 177 32.05 16.65 -5.41
C GLY A 177 32.19 17.25 -4.00
N GLN A 178 31.08 17.37 -3.27
CA GLN A 178 31.10 17.84 -1.89
C GLN A 178 31.61 16.76 -0.96
N GLU A 179 32.35 17.16 0.07
CA GLU A 179 32.74 16.25 1.13
C GLU A 179 31.53 15.82 1.96
N PRO A 180 31.49 14.56 2.43
CA PRO A 180 30.37 14.03 3.16
C PRO A 180 30.33 14.65 4.56
N ASN A 181 29.50 15.68 4.72
CA ASN A 181 29.19 16.25 6.02
C ASN A 181 27.99 15.51 6.63
N LEU A 182 28.17 14.94 7.82
CA LEU A 182 27.12 14.19 8.53
C LEU A 182 25.81 14.99 8.66
N LEU A 183 25.90 16.28 9.00
CA LEU A 183 24.73 17.14 9.20
C LEU A 183 24.01 17.38 7.86
N LEU A 184 24.76 17.60 6.78
CA LEU A 184 24.21 17.72 5.42
C LEU A 184 23.50 16.43 4.99
N LEU A 185 24.13 15.28 5.21
CA LEU A 185 23.56 13.99 4.85
C LEU A 185 22.27 13.70 5.64
N LEU A 186 22.29 13.89 6.97
CA LEU A 186 21.11 13.65 7.80
C LEU A 186 19.96 14.59 7.46
N THR A 187 20.23 15.88 7.25
CA THR A 187 19.20 16.85 6.87
C THR A 187 18.66 16.58 5.47
N GLY A 188 19.52 16.25 4.51
CA GLY A 188 19.11 15.85 3.16
C GLY A 188 18.23 14.61 3.17
N ILE A 189 18.65 13.56 3.87
CA ILE A 189 17.86 12.32 4.03
C ILE A 189 16.51 12.63 4.65
N LEU A 190 16.47 13.43 5.72
CA LEU A 190 15.23 13.79 6.39
C LEU A 190 14.29 14.55 5.44
N LEU A 191 14.77 15.55 4.72
CA LEU A 191 13.95 16.35 3.80
C LEU A 191 13.39 15.50 2.67
N VAL A 192 14.20 14.65 2.05
CA VAL A 192 13.74 13.76 0.97
C VAL A 192 12.77 12.70 1.51
N ALA A 193 12.99 12.18 2.71
CA ALA A 193 12.10 11.21 3.35
C ALA A 193 10.73 11.84 3.68
N LEU A 194 10.73 13.11 4.14
CA LEU A 194 9.51 13.87 4.38
C LEU A 194 8.71 14.08 3.10
N VAL A 195 9.38 14.32 1.96
CA VAL A 195 8.69 14.40 0.65
C VAL A 195 8.02 13.07 0.29
N HIS A 196 8.73 11.95 0.43
CA HIS A 196 8.15 10.63 0.18
C HIS A 196 6.96 10.35 1.11
N TYR A 197 7.08 10.72 2.38
CA TYR A 197 6.02 10.57 3.36
C TYR A 197 4.80 11.45 3.04
N ALA A 198 5.03 12.70 2.61
CA ALA A 198 3.96 13.59 2.18
C ALA A 198 3.22 13.02 0.96
N VAL A 199 3.94 12.48 -0.03
CA VAL A 199 3.33 11.80 -1.19
C VAL A 199 2.48 10.61 -0.75
N TYR A 200 2.99 9.77 0.15
CA TYR A 200 2.23 8.67 0.74
C TYR A 200 0.95 9.16 1.42
N TYR A 201 1.07 10.13 2.32
CA TYR A 201 -0.05 10.67 3.08
C TYR A 201 -1.12 11.28 2.17
N ILE A 202 -0.73 12.06 1.16
CA ILE A 202 -1.65 12.66 0.19
C ILE A 202 -2.39 11.56 -0.59
N ARG A 203 -1.67 10.56 -1.12
CA ARG A 203 -2.27 9.48 -1.90
C ARG A 203 -3.26 8.67 -1.08
N CYS A 204 -2.91 8.30 0.15
CA CYS A 204 -3.80 7.59 1.06
C CYS A 204 -5.06 8.40 1.40
N ASN A 205 -4.94 9.70 1.66
CA ASN A 205 -6.09 10.55 1.98
C ASN A 205 -6.98 10.87 0.78
N VAL A 206 -6.41 11.02 -0.42
CA VAL A 206 -7.20 11.17 -1.65
C VAL A 206 -8.02 9.91 -1.92
N SER A 207 -7.44 8.73 -1.71
CA SER A 207 -8.18 7.46 -1.80
C SER A 207 -9.29 7.34 -0.75
N ARG A 208 -9.06 7.82 0.48
CA ARG A 208 -10.09 7.87 1.54
C ARG A 208 -11.29 8.75 1.14
N ARG A 209 -11.07 9.89 0.48
CA ARG A 209 -12.14 10.83 0.09
C ARG A 209 -12.99 10.38 -1.10
N ARG A 210 -12.61 9.31 -1.83
CA ARG A 210 -13.49 8.70 -2.84
C ARG A 210 -14.65 8.02 -2.12
N ARG A 211 -15.72 8.79 -1.94
CA ARG A 211 -16.95 8.46 -1.19
C ARG A 211 -17.37 7.01 -1.42
N LEU A 212 -17.52 6.27 -0.32
CA LEU A 212 -18.29 5.04 -0.32
C LEU A 212 -19.70 5.34 -0.89
N PRO A 213 -20.27 4.45 -1.72
CA PRO A 213 -21.62 4.64 -2.25
C PRO A 213 -22.60 4.87 -1.08
N ARG A 214 -23.57 5.76 -1.27
CA ARG A 214 -24.59 6.10 -0.26
C ARG A 214 -25.17 4.81 0.31
N ASN A 215 -25.00 4.63 1.61
CA ASN A 215 -25.48 3.46 2.33
C ASN A 215 -27.01 3.48 2.43
N ARG A 216 -27.67 2.94 1.40
CA ARG A 216 -29.13 2.82 1.32
C ARG A 216 -29.70 1.86 2.37
N TYR A 217 -28.88 0.97 2.93
CA TYR A 217 -29.31 -0.11 3.81
C TYR A 217 -29.23 0.25 5.30
N GLN A 218 -28.92 1.52 5.64
CA GLN A 218 -28.77 1.97 7.04
C GLN A 218 -27.83 1.10 7.88
N ILE A 219 -26.88 0.41 7.23
CA ILE A 219 -25.78 -0.23 7.93
C ILE A 219 -25.09 0.90 8.73
N PRO A 220 -24.63 0.72 9.97
CA PRO A 220 -23.99 1.83 10.67
C PRO A 220 -22.76 2.31 9.90
N THR A 221 -22.88 3.42 9.15
CA THR A 221 -21.73 4.13 8.58
C THR A 221 -21.07 4.86 9.72
N MET A 222 -20.19 4.15 10.42
CA MET A 222 -19.45 4.66 11.57
C MET A 222 -18.07 5.14 11.11
N GLU A 223 -18.02 6.08 10.17
CA GLU A 223 -16.90 7.02 10.13
C GLU A 223 -17.31 8.21 11.01
N GLY A 224 -16.97 8.11 12.31
CA GLY A 224 -16.80 9.26 13.19
C GLY A 224 -15.37 9.76 13.09
#